data_AF-A0A257JBK3-F1
#
_entry.id   AF-A0A257JBK3-F1
#
_cell.length_a   1.000
_cell.length_b   1.000
_cell.length_c   1.000
_cell.angle_alpha   90.00
_cell.angle_beta   90.00
_cell.angle_gamma   90.00
#
_symmetry.space_group_name_H-M   'P 1'
#
loop_
_entity.id
_entity.type
_entity.pdbx_description
1 polymer ?
#
loop_
_entity_poly.entity_id
_entity_poly.type
_entity_poly.pdbx_seq_one_letter_code
_entity_poly.pdbx_strand_id
1 'polypeptide(L)'
;ALQAGQPHDVLLVDWRMPELDGIETLRQMRARAGAGMPPSILVTAFDDPQMWAQAQAVGIGQVLVKPITASALHDALVGLLGQARAPAPVATLSLGEHEALVRLRHAGQRVLLAEDNPINQQVALELLGQVGLRADTAADGEQAVALATSQTYDLVLMDVQMPVLDGLDAARQIRTRLGSALPIIAMTAN
;
A
#
# COMPACT_ATOMS: atom_id res chain seq x y z
N ALA A 1 -5.33 10.61 -30.13
CA ALA A 1 -5.81 11.91 -30.62
C ALA A 1 -5.23 13.02 -29.75
N LEU A 2 -4.03 13.51 -30.09
CA LEU A 2 -3.54 14.79 -29.59
C LEU A 2 -4.09 15.85 -30.55
N GLN A 3 -5.26 16.40 -30.25
CA GLN A 3 -5.73 17.59 -30.97
C GLN A 3 -4.84 18.75 -30.54
N ALA A 4 -4.11 19.33 -31.51
CA ALA A 4 -3.19 20.42 -31.29
C ALA A 4 -3.90 21.60 -30.62
N GLY A 5 -3.49 21.95 -29.40
CA GLY A 5 -3.85 23.24 -28.77
C GLY A 5 -4.41 23.19 -27.35
N GLN A 6 -4.75 22.03 -26.80
CA GLN A 6 -5.13 21.95 -25.37
C GLN A 6 -3.94 21.49 -24.52
N PRO A 7 -3.45 22.32 -23.58
CA PRO A 7 -2.53 21.84 -22.56
C PRO A 7 -3.23 20.74 -21.76
N HIS A 8 -2.52 19.66 -21.45
CA HIS A 8 -3.02 18.59 -20.60
C HIS A 8 -2.40 18.75 -19.22
N ASP A 9 -3.19 18.59 -18.17
CA ASP A 9 -2.71 18.77 -16.79
C ASP A 9 -1.95 17.53 -16.29
N VAL A 10 -2.26 16.35 -16.81
CA VAL A 10 -1.63 15.08 -16.45
C VAL A 10 -1.56 14.16 -17.68
N LEU A 11 -0.47 13.39 -17.80
CA LEU A 11 -0.32 12.32 -18.78
C LEU A 11 -0.41 10.95 -18.12
N LEU A 12 -1.32 10.10 -18.57
CA LEU A 12 -1.30 8.66 -18.26
C LEU A 12 -0.74 7.91 -19.46
N VAL A 13 0.35 7.19 -19.28
CA VAL A 13 1.05 6.51 -20.38
C VAL A 13 1.17 5.02 -20.07
N ASP A 14 0.70 4.17 -20.97
CA ASP A 14 0.91 2.73 -20.86
C ASP A 14 2.39 2.40 -21.15
N TRP A 15 2.99 1.56 -20.33
CA TRP A 15 4.33 1.04 -20.57
C TRP A 15 4.37 0.28 -21.88
N ARG A 16 3.41 -0.63 -22.06
CA ARG A 16 3.45 -1.62 -23.14
C ARG A 16 2.65 -1.13 -24.34
N MET A 17 3.25 -0.21 -25.08
CA MET A 17 2.74 0.25 -26.38
C MET A 17 3.56 -0.37 -27.52
N PRO A 18 2.94 -0.72 -28.66
CA PRO A 18 3.65 -1.16 -29.84
C PRO A 18 4.52 -0.03 -30.41
N GLU A 19 5.62 -0.39 -31.07
CA GLU A 19 6.62 0.50 -31.70
C GLU A 19 7.49 1.28 -30.70
N LEU A 20 6.89 2.03 -29.78
CA LEU A 20 7.58 2.87 -28.81
C LEU A 20 7.02 2.61 -27.41
N ASP A 21 7.85 2.11 -26.49
CA ASP A 21 7.40 1.90 -25.11
C ASP A 21 7.10 3.23 -24.38
N GLY A 22 6.35 3.13 -23.29
CA GLY A 22 5.91 4.30 -22.52
C GLY A 22 7.05 5.11 -21.91
N ILE A 23 8.17 4.47 -21.55
CA ILE A 23 9.34 5.17 -21.00
C ILE A 23 10.04 5.97 -22.09
N GLU A 24 10.30 5.38 -23.25
CA GLU A 24 10.95 6.04 -24.37
C GLU A 24 10.06 7.17 -24.89
N THR A 25 8.74 6.96 -24.92
CA THR A 25 7.77 8.02 -25.23
C THR A 25 7.92 9.21 -24.28
N LEU A 26 7.92 8.96 -22.97
CA LEU A 26 8.08 10.01 -21.96
C LEU A 26 9.45 10.70 -22.03
N ARG A 27 10.52 9.94 -22.32
CA ARG A 27 11.88 10.46 -22.52
C ARG A 27 11.94 11.44 -23.69
N GLN A 28 11.37 11.06 -24.84
CA GLN A 28 11.34 11.94 -26.01
C GLN A 28 10.46 13.17 -25.81
N MET A 29 9.31 13.00 -25.16
CA MET A 29 8.43 14.13 -24.81
C MET A 29 9.15 15.10 -23.87
N ARG A 30 9.88 14.61 -22.87
CA ARG A 30 10.65 15.44 -21.94
C ARG A 30 11.79 16.18 -22.63
N ALA A 31 12.50 15.51 -23.54
CA ALA A 31 13.56 16.15 -24.33
C ALA A 31 13.05 17.31 -25.21
N ARG A 32 11.78 17.24 -25.66
CA ARG A 32 11.16 18.28 -26.49
C ARG A 32 10.49 19.39 -25.68
N ALA A 33 9.76 19.04 -24.63
CA ALA A 33 8.95 19.97 -23.84
C ALA A 33 9.71 20.57 -22.64
N GLY A 34 10.80 19.94 -22.20
CA GLY A 34 11.57 20.37 -21.04
C GLY A 34 10.69 20.51 -19.79
N ALA A 35 10.80 21.66 -19.12
CA ALA A 35 10.00 21.99 -17.93
C ALA A 35 8.50 22.24 -18.23
N GLY A 36 8.11 22.36 -19.49
CA GLY A 36 6.71 22.48 -19.91
C GLY A 36 5.99 21.13 -20.06
N MET A 37 6.67 20.02 -19.75
CA MET A 37 6.05 18.69 -19.78
C MET A 37 5.05 18.55 -18.62
N PRO A 38 3.79 18.15 -18.90
CA PRO A 38 2.84 17.84 -17.84
C PRO A 38 3.36 16.70 -16.97
N PRO A 39 3.01 16.68 -15.68
CA PRO A 39 3.35 15.57 -14.83
C PRO A 39 2.73 14.26 -15.36
N SER A 40 3.48 13.16 -15.26
CA SER A 40 3.14 11.90 -15.94
C SER A 40 3.08 10.72 -14.97
N ILE A 41 2.05 9.88 -15.15
CA ILE A 41 1.86 8.59 -14.50
C ILE A 41 2.10 7.50 -15.54
N LEU A 42 3.00 6.57 -15.23
CA LEU A 42 3.24 5.39 -16.03
C LEU A 42 2.35 4.24 -15.56
N VAL A 43 1.72 3.52 -16.48
CA VAL A 43 0.87 2.36 -16.18
C VAL A 43 1.56 1.10 -16.67
N THR A 44 1.70 0.08 -15.82
CA THR A 44 2.38 -1.18 -16.15
C THR A 44 1.57 -2.40 -15.73
N ALA A 45 1.82 -3.54 -16.37
CA ALA A 45 1.28 -4.84 -15.96
C ALA A 45 2.29 -5.67 -15.13
N PHE A 46 3.49 -5.16 -14.87
CA PHE A 46 4.59 -5.88 -14.22
C PHE A 46 5.19 -5.05 -13.09
N ASP A 47 5.43 -5.69 -11.95
CA ASP A 47 6.11 -5.12 -10.78
C ASP A 47 7.60 -5.51 -10.76
N ASP A 48 8.34 -5.08 -11.79
CA ASP A 48 9.78 -5.37 -11.94
C ASP A 48 10.63 -4.25 -11.33
N PRO A 49 11.52 -4.52 -10.34
CA PRO A 49 12.41 -3.52 -9.75
C PRO A 49 13.30 -2.75 -10.75
N GLN A 50 13.70 -3.37 -11.86
CA GLN A 50 14.49 -2.67 -12.89
C GLN A 50 13.67 -1.59 -13.61
N MET A 51 12.36 -1.80 -13.71
CA MET A 51 11.42 -0.86 -14.31
C MET A 51 11.32 0.42 -13.48
N TRP A 52 11.22 0.28 -12.16
CA TRP A 52 11.16 1.40 -11.22
C TRP A 52 12.42 2.29 -11.33
N ALA A 53 13.59 1.68 -11.44
CA ALA A 53 14.86 2.41 -11.63
C ALA A 53 14.87 3.21 -12.95
N GLN A 54 14.35 2.63 -14.04
CA GLN A 54 14.26 3.31 -15.34
C GLN A 54 13.22 4.45 -15.32
N ALA A 55 12.08 4.25 -14.65
CA ALA A 55 11.04 5.26 -14.50
C ALA A 55 11.54 6.47 -13.70
N GLN A 56 12.28 6.23 -12.60
CA GLN A 56 12.93 7.27 -11.81
C GLN A 56 14.01 8.02 -12.60
N ALA A 57 14.82 7.32 -13.40
CA ALA A 57 15.84 7.94 -14.24
C ALA A 57 15.26 8.91 -15.29
N VAL A 58 14.02 8.69 -15.72
CA VAL A 58 13.28 9.58 -16.63
C VAL A 58 12.47 10.63 -15.86
N GLY A 59 12.49 10.59 -14.52
CA GLY A 59 11.79 11.51 -13.62
C GLY A 59 10.27 11.42 -13.74
N ILE A 60 9.75 10.21 -13.91
CA ILE A 60 8.31 9.92 -13.88
C ILE A 60 7.80 10.11 -12.46
N GLY A 61 6.69 10.84 -12.30
CA GLY A 61 6.20 11.26 -10.98
C GLY A 61 5.53 10.13 -10.19
N GLN A 62 4.88 9.17 -10.87
CA GLN A 62 4.24 8.01 -10.26
C GLN A 62 4.15 6.82 -11.24
N VAL A 63 4.09 5.60 -10.72
CA VAL A 63 3.82 4.37 -11.49
C VAL A 63 2.60 3.65 -10.91
N LEU A 64 1.71 3.17 -11.78
CA LEU A 64 0.51 2.40 -11.44
C LEU A 64 0.57 1.00 -12.05
N VAL A 65 0.22 -0.02 -11.27
CA VAL A 65 0.15 -1.41 -11.72
C VAL A 65 -1.30 -1.76 -12.11
N LYS A 66 -1.47 -2.50 -13.20
CA LYS A 66 -2.75 -3.04 -13.67
C LYS A 66 -3.14 -4.28 -12.82
N PRO A 67 -4.42 -4.48 -12.45
CA PRO A 67 -5.57 -3.65 -12.80
C PRO A 67 -5.61 -2.33 -12.02
N ILE A 68 -5.87 -1.22 -12.72
CA ILE A 68 -5.95 0.10 -12.09
C ILE A 68 -7.28 0.20 -11.34
N THR A 69 -7.22 0.31 -10.02
CA THR A 69 -8.38 0.60 -9.19
C THR A 69 -8.64 2.12 -9.12
N ALA A 70 -9.88 2.51 -8.84
CA ALA A 70 -10.24 3.93 -8.71
C ALA A 70 -9.47 4.63 -7.57
N SER A 71 -9.23 3.92 -6.46
CA SER A 71 -8.44 4.43 -5.33
C SER A 71 -6.98 4.65 -5.70
N ALA A 72 -6.33 3.66 -6.34
CA ALA A 72 -4.94 3.79 -6.74
C ALA A 72 -4.73 4.95 -7.74
N LEU A 73 -5.66 5.12 -8.68
CA LEU A 73 -5.62 6.27 -9.60
C LEU A 73 -5.83 7.60 -8.88
N HIS A 74 -6.78 7.67 -7.96
CA HIS A 74 -7.05 8.86 -7.15
C HIS A 74 -5.81 9.28 -6.34
N ASP A 75 -5.19 8.34 -5.63
CA ASP A 75 -4.04 8.62 -4.77
C ASP A 75 -2.82 9.07 -5.60
N ALA A 76 -2.62 8.45 -6.77
CA ALA A 76 -1.59 8.88 -7.72
C ALA A 76 -1.83 10.31 -8.22
N LEU A 77 -3.07 10.67 -8.54
CA LEU A 77 -3.42 12.04 -8.98
C LEU A 77 -3.24 13.07 -7.86
N VAL A 78 -3.65 12.75 -6.63
CA VAL A 78 -3.47 13.64 -5.47
C VAL A 78 -2.00 13.88 -5.18
N GLY A 79 -1.18 12.82 -5.18
CA GLY A 79 0.27 12.94 -4.98
C GLY A 79 0.98 13.70 -6.09
N LEU A 80 0.48 13.60 -7.33
CA LEU A 80 1.06 14.26 -8.49
C LEU A 80 0.69 15.75 -8.58
N LEU A 81 -0.57 16.08 -8.36
CA LEU A 81 -1.09 17.45 -8.44
C LEU A 81 -0.87 18.24 -7.13
N GLY A 82 -0.65 17.56 -6.01
CA GLY A 82 -0.37 18.16 -4.70
C GLY A 82 1.04 18.70 -4.50
N GLN A 83 1.94 18.57 -5.48
CA GLN A 83 3.38 18.90 -5.37
C GLN A 83 3.71 20.39 -5.15
N ALA A 84 2.72 21.27 -4.95
CA ALA A 84 2.97 22.61 -4.43
C ALA A 84 3.26 22.63 -2.91
N ARG A 85 2.94 21.58 -2.14
CA ARG A 85 3.25 21.47 -0.69
C ARG A 85 2.96 20.05 -0.20
N ALA A 86 3.98 19.21 -0.06
CA ALA A 86 4.19 18.14 0.97
C ALA A 86 5.14 17.03 0.42
N PRO A 87 5.65 16.14 1.30
CA PRO A 87 7.06 15.81 1.48
C PRO A 87 7.66 15.01 0.31
N ALA A 88 9.00 14.97 0.26
CA ALA A 88 9.82 14.25 -0.71
C ALA A 88 9.24 12.87 -1.08
N PRO A 89 9.40 12.43 -2.34
CA PRO A 89 8.85 11.17 -2.83
C PRO A 89 9.32 10.06 -1.90
N VAL A 90 8.36 9.38 -1.26
CA VAL A 90 8.63 8.10 -0.62
C VAL A 90 9.10 7.22 -1.77
N ALA A 91 10.40 6.94 -1.83
CA ALA A 91 10.92 5.94 -2.73
C ALA A 91 10.07 4.69 -2.52
N THR A 92 9.32 4.29 -3.54
CA THR A 92 8.54 3.07 -3.54
C THR A 92 9.56 1.94 -3.44
N LEU A 93 9.81 1.49 -2.22
CA LEU A 93 10.61 0.30 -1.97
C LEU A 93 9.94 -0.86 -2.73
N SER A 94 10.74 -1.75 -3.31
CA SER A 94 10.22 -3.03 -3.80
C SER A 94 9.57 -3.82 -2.65
N LEU A 95 8.73 -4.81 -2.97
CA LEU A 95 8.10 -5.66 -1.94
C LEU A 95 9.15 -6.30 -1.01
N GLY A 96 10.26 -6.81 -1.57
CA GLY A 96 11.35 -7.39 -0.79
C GLY A 96 12.09 -6.38 0.10
N GLU A 97 12.19 -5.11 -0.33
CA GLU A 97 12.76 -4.05 0.50
C GLU A 97 11.82 -3.62 1.63
N HIS A 98 10.50 -3.62 1.40
CA HIS A 98 9.52 -3.42 2.45
C HIS A 98 9.57 -4.54 3.50
N GLU A 99 9.59 -5.80 3.08
CA GLU A 99 9.72 -6.95 3.98
C GLU A 99 11.01 -6.88 4.81
N ALA A 100 12.14 -6.56 4.16
CA ALA A 100 13.42 -6.39 4.85
C ALA A 100 13.40 -5.24 5.85
N LEU A 101 12.74 -4.13 5.52
CA LEU A 101 12.60 -2.98 6.41
C LEU A 101 11.72 -3.30 7.62
N VAL A 102 10.59 -3.99 7.40
CA VAL A 102 9.70 -4.43 8.49
C VAL A 102 10.47 -5.37 9.40
N ARG A 103 11.18 -6.36 8.85
CA ARG A 103 12.00 -7.29 9.65
C ARG A 103 13.07 -6.56 10.44
N LEU A 104 13.79 -5.61 9.83
CA LEU A 104 14.84 -4.86 10.49
C LEU A 104 14.33 -3.98 11.64
N ARG A 105 13.12 -3.42 11.52
CA ARG A 105 12.56 -2.49 12.52
C ARG A 105 11.69 -3.16 13.57
N HIS A 106 11.01 -4.24 13.22
CA HIS A 106 9.87 -4.78 13.97
C HIS A 106 10.00 -6.28 14.29
N ALA A 107 11.07 -6.97 13.88
CA ALA A 107 11.23 -8.38 14.22
C ALA A 107 11.12 -8.63 15.74
N GLY A 108 10.39 -9.68 16.11
CA GLY A 108 10.11 -10.06 17.49
C GLY A 108 8.91 -9.37 18.13
N GLN A 109 8.36 -8.31 17.51
CA GLN A 109 7.12 -7.68 18.00
C GLN A 109 5.95 -8.66 17.95
N ARG A 110 5.00 -8.48 18.88
CA ARG A 110 3.85 -9.34 19.09
C ARG A 110 2.61 -8.73 18.44
N VAL A 111 2.01 -9.46 17.53
CA VAL A 111 0.77 -9.12 16.85
C VAL A 111 -0.35 -10.01 17.35
N LEU A 112 -1.51 -9.43 17.62
CA LEU A 112 -2.75 -10.19 17.77
C LEU A 112 -3.49 -10.15 16.43
N LEU A 113 -3.74 -11.31 15.84
CA LEU A 113 -4.52 -11.48 14.63
C LEU A 113 -5.92 -12.00 14.99
N ALA A 114 -6.96 -11.19 14.79
CA ALA A 114 -8.34 -11.58 14.95
C ALA A 114 -8.99 -11.78 13.57
N GLU A 115 -9.33 -13.03 13.26
CA GLU A 115 -9.80 -13.48 11.95
C GLU A 115 -10.60 -14.77 12.17
N ASP A 116 -11.81 -14.88 11.62
CA ASP A 116 -12.70 -16.03 11.92
C ASP A 116 -12.42 -17.25 11.02
N ASN A 117 -11.77 -17.04 9.88
CA ASN A 117 -11.46 -18.12 8.95
C ASN A 117 -10.07 -18.73 9.23
N PRO A 118 -9.97 -20.03 9.57
CA PRO A 118 -8.69 -20.67 9.88
C PRO A 118 -7.72 -20.68 8.70
N ILE A 119 -8.21 -20.65 7.46
CA ILE A 119 -7.35 -20.56 6.26
C ILE A 119 -6.71 -19.17 6.19
N ASN A 120 -7.48 -18.11 6.40
CA ASN A 120 -6.98 -16.74 6.43
C ASN A 120 -5.99 -16.54 7.57
N GLN A 121 -6.28 -17.10 8.76
CA GLN A 121 -5.35 -17.11 9.88
C GLN A 121 -4.00 -17.72 9.47
N GLN A 122 -4.02 -18.91 8.84
CA GLN A 122 -2.78 -19.59 8.43
C GLN A 122 -1.97 -18.77 7.44
N VAL A 123 -2.62 -18.22 6.41
CA VAL A 123 -1.95 -17.37 5.41
C VAL A 123 -1.34 -16.13 6.07
N ALA A 124 -2.09 -15.45 6.93
CA ALA A 124 -1.61 -14.26 7.63
C ALA A 124 -0.45 -14.58 8.60
N LEU A 125 -0.52 -15.70 9.32
CA LEU A 125 0.58 -16.16 10.19
C LEU A 125 1.87 -16.39 9.41
N GLU A 126 1.78 -17.00 8.22
CA GLU A 126 2.94 -17.21 7.35
C GLU A 126 3.55 -15.89 6.89
N LEU A 127 2.74 -14.93 6.43
CA LEU A 127 3.20 -13.61 5.99
C LEU A 127 3.84 -12.81 7.13
N LEU A 128 3.21 -12.78 8.30
CA LEU A 128 3.75 -12.12 9.49
C LEU A 128 5.06 -12.77 9.95
N GLY A 129 5.12 -14.11 9.91
CA GLY A 129 6.32 -14.86 10.24
C GLY A 129 7.48 -14.59 9.29
N GLN A 130 7.22 -14.42 7.99
CA GLN A 130 8.24 -14.07 7.00
C GLN A 130 8.91 -12.74 7.32
N VAL A 131 8.20 -11.76 7.88
CA VAL A 131 8.81 -10.49 8.32
C VAL A 131 9.32 -10.53 9.77
N GLY A 132 9.35 -11.70 10.41
CA GLY A 132 9.91 -11.90 11.75
C GLY A 132 9.00 -11.46 12.90
N LEU A 133 7.73 -11.20 12.64
CA LEU A 133 6.74 -10.90 13.68
C LEU A 133 6.27 -12.18 14.35
N ARG A 134 5.84 -12.07 15.62
CA ARG A 134 5.20 -13.16 16.36
C ARG A 134 3.72 -12.88 16.44
N ALA A 135 2.88 -13.83 16.06
CA ALA A 135 1.45 -13.62 16.01
C ALA A 135 0.70 -14.68 16.84
N ASP A 136 -0.22 -14.22 17.68
CA ASP A 136 -1.24 -15.05 18.32
C ASP A 136 -2.56 -14.84 17.57
N THR A 137 -3.40 -15.88 17.49
CA THR A 137 -4.69 -15.80 16.77
C THR A 137 -5.90 -15.77 17.71
N ALA A 138 -6.95 -15.08 17.28
CA ALA A 138 -8.28 -15.07 17.86
C ALA A 138 -9.30 -15.40 16.76
N ALA A 139 -10.22 -16.33 17.03
CA ALA A 139 -11.23 -16.75 16.05
C ALA A 139 -12.51 -15.90 16.07
N ASP A 140 -12.62 -14.95 16.99
CA ASP A 140 -13.73 -14.03 17.12
C ASP A 140 -13.34 -12.77 17.93
N GLY A 141 -14.22 -11.77 17.98
CA GLY A 141 -13.96 -10.53 18.70
C GLY A 141 -13.88 -10.69 20.23
N GLU A 142 -14.56 -11.66 20.84
CA GLU A 142 -14.49 -11.87 22.29
C GLU A 142 -13.12 -12.41 22.70
N GLN A 143 -12.62 -13.40 21.95
CA GLN A 143 -11.27 -13.93 22.11
C GLN A 143 -10.23 -12.84 21.88
N ALA A 144 -10.42 -11.98 20.87
CA ALA A 144 -9.52 -10.87 20.60
C ALA A 144 -9.47 -9.89 21.78
N VAL A 145 -10.61 -9.53 22.36
CA VAL A 145 -10.69 -8.68 23.56
C VAL A 145 -10.03 -9.34 24.76
N ALA A 146 -10.28 -10.63 24.98
CA ALA A 146 -9.69 -11.39 26.10
C ALA A 146 -8.16 -11.48 25.99
N LEU A 147 -7.63 -11.78 24.81
CA LEU A 147 -6.19 -11.84 24.56
C LEU A 147 -5.55 -10.46 24.68
N ALA A 148 -6.11 -9.43 24.04
CA ALA A 148 -5.58 -8.07 24.10
C ALA A 148 -5.51 -7.52 25.54
N THR A 149 -6.41 -7.95 26.42
CA THR A 149 -6.46 -7.49 27.82
C THR A 149 -5.63 -8.34 28.79
N SER A 150 -5.34 -9.59 28.43
CA SER A 150 -4.54 -10.49 29.27
C SER A 150 -3.06 -10.52 28.90
N GLN A 151 -2.71 -10.05 27.71
CA GLN A 151 -1.34 -10.06 27.19
C GLN A 151 -0.98 -8.72 26.55
N THR A 152 0.32 -8.46 26.41
CA THR A 152 0.83 -7.25 25.76
C THR A 152 1.11 -7.52 24.29
N TYR A 153 0.51 -6.72 23.42
CA TYR A 153 0.73 -6.72 21.98
C TYR A 153 1.24 -5.35 21.53
N ASP A 154 2.01 -5.35 20.44
CA ASP A 154 2.49 -4.14 19.76
C ASP A 154 1.50 -3.67 18.68
N LEU A 155 0.66 -4.57 18.18
CA LEU A 155 -0.33 -4.32 17.12
C LEU A 155 -1.47 -5.34 17.20
N VAL A 156 -2.68 -4.91 16.84
CA VAL A 156 -3.79 -5.80 16.54
C VAL A 156 -4.17 -5.65 15.06
N LEU A 157 -4.25 -6.77 14.35
CA LEU A 157 -4.90 -6.88 13.05
C LEU A 157 -6.27 -7.50 13.28
N MET A 158 -7.34 -6.80 12.89
CA MET A 158 -8.71 -7.14 13.28
C MET A 158 -9.60 -7.21 12.05
N ASP A 159 -10.09 -8.39 11.69
CA ASP A 159 -11.20 -8.49 10.74
C ASP A 159 -12.43 -7.77 11.30
N VAL A 160 -13.05 -6.94 10.47
CA VAL A 160 -14.28 -6.24 10.81
C VAL A 160 -15.44 -7.21 10.96
N GLN A 161 -15.49 -8.26 10.15
CA GLN A 161 -16.59 -9.21 10.12
C GLN A 161 -16.17 -10.52 10.81
N MET A 162 -16.64 -10.71 12.04
CA MET A 162 -16.40 -11.94 12.81
C MET A 162 -17.69 -12.36 13.54
N PRO A 163 -17.85 -13.65 13.87
CA PRO A 163 -18.96 -14.12 14.67
C PRO A 163 -18.83 -13.67 16.13
N VAL A 164 -19.92 -13.82 16.90
CA VAL A 164 -20.02 -13.52 18.34
C VAL A 164 -19.91 -12.03 18.67
N LEU A 165 -18.77 -11.41 18.37
CA LEU A 165 -18.49 -9.99 18.51
C LEU A 165 -17.74 -9.52 17.28
N ASP A 166 -18.27 -8.49 16.60
CA ASP A 166 -17.63 -7.93 15.41
C ASP A 166 -16.35 -7.15 15.75
N GLY A 167 -15.50 -6.91 14.74
CA GLY A 167 -14.20 -6.27 14.94
C GLY A 167 -14.29 -4.81 15.40
N LEU A 168 -15.37 -4.11 15.08
CA LEU A 168 -15.57 -2.71 15.49
C LEU A 168 -15.95 -2.64 16.98
N ASP A 169 -16.86 -3.49 17.43
CA ASP A 169 -17.24 -3.60 18.83
C ASP A 169 -16.08 -4.15 19.67
N ALA A 170 -15.33 -5.14 19.16
CA ALA A 170 -14.10 -5.61 19.79
C ALA A 170 -13.09 -4.47 19.97
N ALA A 171 -12.84 -3.67 18.92
CA ALA A 171 -11.94 -2.52 18.99
C ALA A 171 -12.42 -1.48 20.01
N ARG A 172 -13.73 -1.17 20.07
CA ARG A 172 -14.30 -0.26 21.09
C ARG A 172 -14.06 -0.77 22.51
N GLN A 173 -14.26 -2.07 22.74
CA GLN A 173 -14.01 -2.67 24.05
C GLN A 173 -12.52 -2.63 24.44
N ILE A 174 -11.62 -2.97 23.51
CA ILE A 174 -10.17 -2.86 23.73
C ILE A 174 -9.79 -1.43 24.06
N ARG A 175 -10.29 -0.44 23.32
CA ARG A 175 -10.05 1.00 23.56
C ARG A 175 -10.55 1.44 24.93
N THR A 176 -11.69 0.93 25.37
CA THR A 176 -12.26 1.26 26.69
C THR A 176 -11.39 0.73 27.83
N ARG A 177 -10.80 -0.46 27.65
CA ARG A 177 -10.01 -1.14 28.70
C ARG A 177 -8.54 -0.72 28.73
N LEU A 178 -7.94 -0.47 27.55
CA LEU A 178 -6.49 -0.25 27.39
C LEU A 178 -6.14 1.15 26.88
N GLY A 179 -7.12 1.96 26.49
CA GLY A 179 -6.91 3.26 25.86
C GLY A 179 -6.48 3.16 24.39
N SER A 180 -5.93 4.26 23.87
CA SER A 180 -5.58 4.42 22.45
C SER A 180 -4.15 4.03 22.09
N ALA A 181 -3.33 3.61 23.06
CA ALA A 181 -1.91 3.34 22.85
C ALA A 181 -1.65 2.13 21.96
N LEU A 182 -2.49 1.08 22.06
CA LEU A 182 -2.37 -0.14 21.26
C LEU A 182 -2.91 0.11 19.84
N PRO A 183 -2.09 0.11 18.78
CA PRO A 183 -2.58 0.26 17.41
C PRO A 183 -3.50 -0.90 17.03
N ILE A 184 -4.61 -0.59 16.37
CA ILE A 184 -5.55 -1.58 15.81
C ILE A 184 -5.75 -1.22 14.34
N ILE A 185 -5.46 -2.15 13.44
CA ILE A 185 -5.70 -2.03 12.01
C ILE A 185 -6.89 -2.92 11.67
N ALA A 186 -7.94 -2.30 11.11
CA ALA A 186 -9.10 -3.03 10.62
C ALA A 186 -8.79 -3.66 9.25
N MET A 187 -9.09 -4.93 9.10
CA MET A 187 -9.00 -5.66 7.84
C MET A 187 -10.41 -5.75 7.24
N THR A 188 -10.54 -5.39 5.96
CA THR A 188 -11.81 -5.42 5.23
C THR A 188 -11.60 -6.10 3.88
N ALA A 189 -12.51 -6.97 3.49
CA ALA A 189 -12.59 -7.43 2.10
C ALA A 189 -13.17 -6.32 1.21
N ASN A 190 -12.67 -6.21 -0.02
CA ASN A 190 -13.09 -5.22 -1.03
C ASN A 190 -13.81 -5.90 -2.20
#